data_AF-A0A8M1KBX7-F1
#
_entry.id   AF-A0A8M1KBX7-F1
#
_cell.length_a   1.000
_cell.length_b   1.000
_cell.length_c   1.000
_cell.angle_alpha   90.00
_cell.angle_beta   90.00
_cell.angle_gamma   90.00
#
_symmetry.space_group_name_H-M   'P 1'
#
loop_
_entity.id
_entity.type
_entity.pdbx_description
1 polymer ?
#
loop_
_entity_poly.entity_id
_entity_poly.type
_entity_poly.pdbx_seq_one_letter_code
_entity_poly.pdbx_strand_id
1 'polypeptide(L)'
;MGYNKTYIQEIADSVRHSVSEYEQKMTHGGFAFKKMFTVDLLLFVCDVARKRFSELHTQFQKDNDVLIYLEDQRVHYYMVFKGFCQGAQSHAVLGDFICSKLELSIKQAVYDQTAIDLAAEMQSNIPAFNGNRSKLEGHILISLAEEENFDKFLKYLHNPKKHFKGFITEQDANMWLRDFSEELKDELKFSEKSCSCVDASEINDFEFLEEVVRKGLDNIVPKLSESFSQLTLLQPEQFRRRPDEILIELFCKCCWVQCPFCKAICTVTMEDHPNDHSVPFHRTNGLNGWHFTGTRTLCVSFCTTAVASDREFYPSHDSEVLIPYKEYKKAGPRYASLSITPDNSELPYWKWFICRFKDDLEKCYNKKFQGQGEIPKEWSKYTKEQAKKSLDMGT
;
A
#
# COMPACT_ATOMS: atom_id res chain seq x y z
N MET A 1 26.32 -10.27 17.87
CA MET A 1 26.16 -11.71 17.55
C MET A 1 26.53 -11.90 16.08
N GLY A 2 27.52 -12.74 15.80
CA GLY A 2 28.06 -12.95 14.45
C GLY A 2 27.25 -13.97 13.66
N TYR A 3 27.30 -13.84 12.33
CA TYR A 3 26.67 -14.72 11.35
C TYR A 3 26.90 -16.21 11.71
N ASN A 4 25.84 -16.96 11.96
CA ASN A 4 25.94 -18.40 12.17
C ASN A 4 25.64 -19.14 10.87
N LYS A 5 26.55 -20.01 10.44
CA LYS A 5 26.36 -20.87 9.26
C LYS A 5 25.10 -21.74 9.34
N THR A 6 24.55 -21.96 10.54
CA THR A 6 23.29 -22.68 10.75
C THR A 6 22.09 -21.96 10.13
N TYR A 7 22.09 -20.64 10.00
CA TYR A 7 20.96 -19.90 9.41
C TYR A 7 20.74 -20.25 7.93
N ILE A 8 21.82 -20.48 7.18
CA ILE A 8 21.70 -20.92 5.78
C ILE A 8 21.11 -22.33 5.70
N GLN A 9 21.47 -23.19 6.66
CA GLN A 9 20.93 -24.55 6.75
C GLN A 9 19.45 -24.51 7.12
N GLU A 10 19.06 -23.70 8.09
CA GLU A 10 17.67 -23.50 8.52
C GLU A 10 16.78 -22.94 7.40
N ILE A 11 17.28 -21.95 6.65
CA ILE A 11 16.57 -21.42 5.46
C ILE A 11 16.43 -22.52 4.42
N ALA A 12 17.50 -23.28 4.17
CA ALA A 12 17.46 -24.35 3.18
C ALA A 12 16.51 -25.49 3.58
N ASP A 13 16.44 -25.81 4.87
CA ASP A 13 15.54 -26.82 5.42
C ASP A 13 14.10 -26.33 5.39
N SER A 14 13.85 -25.06 5.71
CA SER A 14 12.54 -24.43 5.63
C SER A 14 12.00 -24.43 4.19
N VAL A 15 12.80 -23.99 3.22
CA VAL A 15 12.39 -24.01 1.80
C VAL A 15 12.11 -25.42 1.32
N ARG A 16 12.97 -26.39 1.66
CA ARG A 16 12.75 -27.81 1.31
C ARG A 16 11.46 -28.35 1.94
N HIS A 17 11.24 -28.04 3.21
CA HIS A 17 10.04 -28.45 3.93
C HIS A 17 8.79 -27.85 3.32
N SER A 18 8.77 -26.54 3.03
CA SER A 18 7.63 -25.87 2.39
C SER A 18 7.34 -26.40 0.99
N VAL A 19 8.38 -26.72 0.20
CA VAL A 19 8.19 -27.35 -1.12
C VAL A 19 7.55 -28.73 -0.96
N SER A 20 8.07 -29.58 -0.06
CA SER A 20 7.50 -30.90 0.20
C SER A 20 6.10 -30.87 0.81
N GLU A 21 5.83 -29.93 1.71
CA GLU A 21 4.49 -29.71 2.28
C GLU A 21 3.50 -29.28 1.21
N TYR A 22 3.92 -28.42 0.28
CA TYR A 22 3.10 -27.97 -0.83
C TYR A 22 2.82 -29.09 -1.84
N GLU A 23 3.83 -29.91 -2.16
CA GLU A 23 3.68 -31.13 -2.97
C GLU A 23 2.70 -32.11 -2.31
N GLN A 24 2.74 -32.25 -0.99
CA GLN A 24 1.84 -33.14 -0.23
C GLN A 24 0.41 -32.61 -0.13
N LYS A 25 0.21 -31.29 -0.03
CA LYS A 25 -1.13 -30.66 0.04
C LYS A 25 -1.90 -30.73 -1.29
N MET A 26 -1.23 -30.99 -2.41
CA MET A 26 -1.83 -31.15 -3.74
C MET A 26 -2.33 -32.60 -3.96
N THR A 27 -3.34 -33.03 -3.21
CA THR A 27 -3.81 -34.44 -3.14
C THR A 27 -4.65 -34.97 -4.32
N HIS A 28 -4.43 -34.55 -5.58
CA HIS A 28 -5.08 -35.20 -6.74
C HIS A 28 -4.22 -35.28 -8.02
N GLY A 29 -2.94 -35.63 -7.87
CA GLY A 29 -2.07 -35.98 -8.98
C GLY A 29 -0.64 -35.60 -8.67
N GLY A 30 0.16 -36.57 -8.20
CA GLY A 30 1.52 -36.35 -7.72
C GLY A 30 2.43 -35.70 -8.76
N PHE A 31 2.50 -34.37 -8.74
CA PHE A 31 3.45 -33.62 -9.53
C PHE A 31 4.59 -33.19 -8.62
N ALA A 32 5.79 -33.69 -8.89
CA ALA A 32 7.01 -33.29 -8.20
C ALA A 32 7.60 -32.06 -8.89
N PHE A 33 8.01 -31.06 -8.11
CA PHE A 33 8.78 -29.96 -8.67
C PHE A 33 10.11 -30.50 -9.21
N LYS A 34 10.55 -29.94 -10.34
CA LYS A 34 11.90 -30.22 -10.83
C LYS A 34 12.88 -29.74 -9.78
N LYS A 35 13.93 -30.52 -9.51
CA LYS A 35 15.01 -30.12 -8.57
C LYS A 35 15.55 -28.71 -8.84
N MET A 36 15.57 -28.30 -10.11
CA MET A 36 16.01 -26.97 -10.54
C MET A 36 15.12 -25.84 -9.97
N PHE A 37 13.80 -26.05 -9.86
CA PHE A 37 12.90 -25.09 -9.22
C PHE A 37 13.24 -24.90 -7.74
N THR A 38 13.50 -25.99 -7.01
CA THR A 38 13.89 -25.90 -5.59
C THR A 38 15.22 -25.16 -5.43
N VAL A 39 16.18 -25.37 -6.34
CA VAL A 39 17.45 -24.63 -6.35
C VAL A 39 17.24 -23.15 -6.65
N ASP A 40 16.43 -22.80 -7.64
CA ASP A 40 16.12 -21.40 -7.98
C ASP A 40 15.40 -20.69 -6.83
N LEU A 41 14.47 -21.37 -6.18
CA LEU A 41 13.75 -20.86 -5.01
C LEU A 41 14.69 -20.68 -3.80
N LEU A 42 15.60 -21.63 -3.57
CA LEU A 42 16.63 -21.50 -2.53
C LEU A 42 17.52 -20.28 -2.78
N LEU A 43 17.99 -20.10 -4.02
CA LEU A 43 18.81 -18.95 -4.40
C LEU A 43 18.04 -17.63 -4.23
N PHE A 44 16.78 -17.58 -4.63
CA PHE A 44 15.92 -16.42 -4.46
C PHE A 44 15.73 -16.06 -2.98
N VAL A 45 15.35 -17.03 -2.14
CA VAL A 45 15.16 -16.81 -0.70
C VAL A 45 16.49 -16.42 -0.03
N CYS A 46 17.60 -17.02 -0.45
CA CYS A 46 18.93 -16.63 0.04
C CYS A 46 19.29 -15.19 -0.35
N ASP A 47 18.95 -14.71 -1.55
CA ASP A 47 19.19 -13.31 -1.94
C ASP A 47 18.33 -12.32 -1.12
N VAL A 48 17.07 -12.67 -0.87
CA VAL A 48 16.17 -11.89 0.01
C VAL A 48 16.71 -11.87 1.44
N ALA A 49 17.07 -13.03 1.99
CA ALA A 49 17.63 -13.16 3.33
C ALA A 49 18.97 -12.42 3.46
N ARG A 50 19.83 -12.46 2.45
CA ARG A 50 21.09 -11.72 2.41
C ARG A 50 20.85 -10.22 2.54
N LYS A 51 19.92 -9.64 1.78
CA LYS A 51 19.56 -8.22 1.90
C LYS A 51 19.10 -7.88 3.32
N ARG A 52 18.19 -8.70 3.86
CA ARG A 52 17.66 -8.48 5.22
C ARG A 52 18.72 -8.62 6.30
N PHE A 53 19.59 -9.61 6.22
CA PHE A 53 20.69 -9.78 7.17
C PHE A 53 21.75 -8.71 7.04
N SER A 54 22.02 -8.21 5.84
CA SER A 54 22.91 -7.06 5.65
C SER A 54 22.34 -5.80 6.31
N GLU A 55 21.03 -5.54 6.20
CA GLU A 55 20.37 -4.44 6.90
C GLU A 55 20.48 -4.60 8.43
N LEU A 56 20.12 -5.77 8.94
CA LEU A 56 20.19 -6.07 10.38
C LEU A 56 21.63 -6.00 10.91
N HIS A 57 22.61 -6.45 10.12
CA HIS A 57 24.02 -6.38 10.48
C HIS A 57 24.53 -4.94 10.47
N THR A 58 24.15 -4.15 9.47
CA THR A 58 24.47 -2.72 9.40
C THR A 58 23.87 -1.97 10.59
N GLN A 59 22.62 -2.27 10.94
CA GLN A 59 21.95 -1.68 12.10
C GLN A 59 22.64 -2.10 13.40
N PHE A 60 22.93 -3.40 13.56
CA PHE A 60 23.67 -3.91 14.70
C PHE A 60 25.05 -3.26 14.83
N GLN A 61 25.77 -3.07 13.73
CA GLN A 61 27.05 -2.36 13.72
C GLN A 61 26.90 -0.89 14.12
N LYS A 62 25.90 -0.17 13.61
CA LYS A 62 25.62 1.21 14.07
C LYS A 62 25.33 1.29 15.56
N ASP A 63 24.59 0.30 16.09
CA ASP A 63 24.14 0.30 17.48
C ASP A 63 25.21 -0.22 18.46
N ASN A 64 26.20 -1.01 18.00
CA ASN A 64 27.13 -1.73 18.88
C ASN A 64 28.62 -1.62 18.50
N ASP A 65 28.96 -1.14 17.31
CA ASP A 65 30.36 -0.89 16.93
C ASP A 65 30.82 0.41 17.58
N VAL A 66 31.74 0.28 18.53
CA VAL A 66 32.26 1.39 19.31
C VAL A 66 32.91 2.45 18.43
N LEU A 67 33.55 2.09 17.31
CA LEU A 67 34.17 3.08 16.42
C LEU A 67 33.11 3.86 15.64
N ILE A 68 32.10 3.18 15.10
CA ILE A 68 30.99 3.84 14.37
C ILE A 68 30.20 4.75 15.33
N TYR A 69 29.92 4.26 16.54
CA TYR A 69 29.27 5.05 17.58
C TYR A 69 30.12 6.28 17.97
N LEU A 70 31.43 6.10 18.24
CA LEU A 70 32.31 7.21 18.60
C LEU A 70 32.49 8.21 17.45
N GLU A 71 32.43 7.76 16.20
CA GLU A 71 32.51 8.61 15.03
C GLU A 71 31.22 9.43 14.82
N ASP A 72 30.04 8.83 15.06
CA ASP A 72 28.75 9.55 15.12
C ASP A 72 28.71 10.55 16.29
N GLN A 73 29.27 10.17 17.44
CA GLN A 73 29.40 11.04 18.60
C GLN A 73 30.57 12.02 18.50
N ARG A 74 31.42 11.97 17.46
CA ARG A 74 32.64 12.79 17.34
C ARG A 74 32.35 14.29 17.39
N VAL A 75 31.33 14.73 16.66
CA VAL A 75 30.89 16.14 16.66
C VAL A 75 30.43 16.55 18.05
N HIS A 76 29.75 15.65 18.77
CA HIS A 76 29.24 15.85 20.13
C HIS A 76 30.39 15.97 21.15
N TYR A 77 31.34 15.03 21.15
CA TYR A 77 32.52 15.10 22.01
C TYR A 77 33.39 16.33 21.71
N TYR A 78 33.48 16.72 20.44
CA TYR A 78 34.18 17.94 20.05
C TYR A 78 33.48 19.21 20.56
N MET A 79 32.14 19.27 20.54
CA MET A 79 31.38 20.38 21.13
C MET A 79 31.60 20.46 22.64
N VAL A 80 31.55 19.32 23.35
CA VAL A 80 31.82 19.25 24.79
C VAL A 80 33.23 19.71 25.12
N PHE A 81 34.22 19.22 24.37
CA PHE A 81 35.62 19.60 24.51
C PHE A 81 35.85 21.09 24.23
N LYS A 82 35.25 21.64 23.17
CA LYS A 82 35.33 23.06 22.83
C LYS A 82 34.72 23.93 23.93
N GLY A 83 33.55 23.56 24.46
CA GLY A 83 32.91 24.25 25.58
C GLY A 83 33.79 24.26 26.84
N PHE A 84 34.38 23.11 27.17
CA PHE A 84 35.36 22.99 28.26
C PHE A 84 36.58 23.90 28.05
N CYS A 85 37.16 23.93 26.84
CA CYS A 85 38.29 24.79 26.50
C CYS A 85 37.94 26.30 26.51
N GLN A 86 36.67 26.66 26.38
CA GLN A 86 36.18 28.04 26.43
C GLN A 86 35.80 28.50 27.85
N GLY A 87 35.99 27.64 28.86
CA GLY A 87 35.66 27.94 30.26
C GLY A 87 34.17 27.79 30.58
N ALA A 88 33.38 27.15 29.72
CA ALA A 88 31.97 26.87 29.99
C ALA A 88 31.85 25.81 31.10
N GLN A 89 30.94 26.03 32.04
CA GLN A 89 30.60 25.05 33.08
C GLN A 89 29.99 23.79 32.43
N SER A 90 30.30 22.60 32.95
CA SER A 90 29.83 21.31 32.44
C SER A 90 28.31 21.24 32.23
N HIS A 91 27.55 21.92 33.08
CA HIS A 91 26.08 22.00 33.01
C HIS A 91 25.57 22.83 31.82
N ALA A 92 26.26 23.88 31.41
CA ALA A 92 25.89 24.67 30.22
C ALA A 92 26.07 23.84 28.93
N VAL A 93 27.17 23.08 28.86
CA VAL A 93 27.45 22.15 27.76
C VAL A 93 26.42 21.03 27.69
N LEU A 94 26.02 20.45 28.84
CA LEU A 94 24.96 19.45 28.92
C LEU A 94 23.60 20.03 28.49
N GLY A 95 23.31 21.26 28.91
CA GLY A 95 22.10 21.97 28.51
C GLY A 95 22.02 22.24 27.01
N ASP A 96 23.09 22.75 26.40
CA ASP A 96 23.18 22.93 24.95
C ASP A 96 22.99 21.60 24.19
N PHE A 97 23.55 20.51 24.72
CA PHE A 97 23.37 19.17 24.17
C PHE A 97 21.90 18.72 24.22
N ILE A 98 21.25 18.81 25.39
CA ILE A 98 19.83 18.45 25.57
C ILE A 98 18.96 19.30 24.62
N CYS A 99 19.20 20.60 24.57
CA CYS A 99 18.51 21.52 23.69
C CYS A 99 18.68 21.15 22.21
N SER A 100 19.88 20.78 21.75
CA SER A 100 20.09 20.32 20.38
C SER A 100 19.31 19.04 20.03
N LYS A 101 19.17 18.11 20.99
CA LYS A 101 18.38 16.88 20.82
C LYS A 101 16.87 17.17 20.86
N LEU A 102 16.45 18.11 21.70
CA LEU A 102 15.06 18.58 21.75
C LEU A 102 14.69 19.29 20.44
N GLU A 103 15.55 20.13 19.88
CA GLU A 103 15.32 20.78 18.58
C GLU A 103 15.01 19.75 17.48
N LEU A 104 15.85 18.72 17.34
CA LEU A 104 15.63 17.65 16.36
C LEU A 104 14.34 16.86 16.63
N SER A 105 14.04 16.60 17.91
CA SER A 105 12.86 15.82 18.31
C SER A 105 11.57 16.60 18.09
N ILE A 106 11.53 17.88 18.44
CA ILE A 106 10.41 18.79 18.19
C ILE A 106 10.21 18.94 16.69
N LYS A 107 11.29 19.17 15.93
CA LYS A 107 11.22 19.29 14.48
C LYS A 107 10.58 18.06 13.83
N GLN A 108 10.99 16.88 14.27
CA GLN A 108 10.41 15.64 13.78
C GLN A 108 8.96 15.43 14.21
N ALA A 109 8.61 15.76 15.45
CA ALA A 109 7.23 15.68 15.93
C ALA A 109 6.29 16.59 15.14
N VAL A 110 6.75 17.78 14.76
CA VAL A 110 6.01 18.68 13.86
C VAL A 110 5.79 18.01 12.50
N TYR A 111 6.83 17.46 11.85
CA TYR A 111 6.66 16.76 10.58
C TYR A 111 5.70 15.56 10.67
N ASP A 112 5.81 14.76 11.73
CA ASP A 112 4.95 13.59 11.93
C ASP A 112 3.48 14.02 12.11
N GLN A 113 3.22 15.12 12.84
CA GLN A 113 1.88 15.68 13.00
C GLN A 113 1.36 16.32 11.70
N THR A 114 2.19 17.10 11.01
CA THR A 114 1.87 17.69 9.69
C THR A 114 1.47 16.61 8.69
N ALA A 115 2.13 15.45 8.68
CA ALA A 115 1.75 14.35 7.79
C ALA A 115 0.36 13.78 8.09
N ILE A 116 0.01 13.68 9.37
CA ILE A 116 -1.32 13.23 9.83
C ILE A 116 -2.38 14.25 9.43
N ASP A 117 -2.15 15.52 9.69
CA ASP A 117 -3.09 16.61 9.38
C ASP A 117 -3.31 16.72 7.87
N LEU A 118 -2.25 16.62 7.07
CA LEU A 118 -2.33 16.55 5.61
C LEU A 118 -3.18 15.37 5.14
N ALA A 119 -2.95 14.17 5.67
CA ALA A 119 -3.72 13.00 5.29
C ALA A 119 -5.21 13.13 5.69
N ALA A 120 -5.51 13.83 6.79
CA ALA A 120 -6.87 14.14 7.20
C ALA A 120 -7.52 15.19 6.27
N GLU A 121 -6.80 16.24 5.90
CA GLU A 121 -7.26 17.28 5.00
C GLU A 121 -7.55 16.70 3.60
N MET A 122 -6.65 15.85 3.10
CA MET A 122 -6.84 15.11 1.86
C MET A 122 -8.11 14.25 1.89
N GLN A 123 -8.40 13.57 3.00
CA GLN A 123 -9.65 12.80 3.13
C GLN A 123 -10.90 13.68 3.17
N SER A 124 -10.82 14.89 3.72
CA SER A 124 -11.94 15.81 3.78
C SER A 124 -12.23 16.42 2.40
N ASN A 125 -11.20 16.90 1.72
CA ASN A 125 -11.36 17.78 0.56
C ASN A 125 -11.17 17.10 -0.80
N ILE A 126 -10.48 15.95 -0.87
CA ILE A 126 -10.26 15.25 -2.13
C ILE A 126 -11.38 14.22 -2.32
N PRO A 127 -12.23 14.36 -3.36
CA PRO A 127 -13.36 13.44 -3.56
C PRO A 127 -12.95 11.96 -3.61
N ALA A 128 -11.77 11.68 -4.17
CA ALA A 128 -11.23 10.32 -4.29
C ALA A 128 -10.84 9.67 -2.95
N PHE A 129 -10.49 10.47 -1.94
CA PHE A 129 -10.10 9.98 -0.62
C PHE A 129 -11.19 10.21 0.43
N ASN A 130 -12.23 10.96 0.09
CA ASN A 130 -13.39 11.15 0.94
C ASN A 130 -14.29 9.90 0.92
N GLY A 131 -14.00 8.91 1.76
CA GLY A 131 -14.86 7.75 1.97
C GLY A 131 -14.11 6.43 2.09
N ASN A 132 -14.74 5.35 1.61
CA ASN A 132 -14.19 4.01 1.70
C ASN A 132 -13.39 3.61 0.45
N ARG A 133 -12.77 2.43 0.50
CA ARG A 133 -12.00 1.87 -0.61
C ARG A 133 -12.79 1.69 -1.90
N SER A 134 -14.08 1.35 -1.84
CA SER A 134 -14.92 1.18 -3.02
C SER A 134 -15.10 2.51 -3.76
N LYS A 135 -15.24 3.62 -3.01
CA LYS A 135 -15.28 4.96 -3.59
C LYS A 135 -13.96 5.33 -4.26
N LEU A 136 -12.82 5.03 -3.62
CA LEU A 136 -11.50 5.19 -4.25
C LEU A 136 -11.37 4.34 -5.53
N GLU A 137 -11.86 3.09 -5.53
CA GLU A 137 -11.90 2.25 -6.74
C GLU A 137 -12.71 2.90 -7.86
N GLY A 138 -13.86 3.50 -7.52
CA GLY A 138 -14.68 4.28 -8.44
C GLY A 138 -13.88 5.40 -9.12
N HIS A 139 -13.17 6.21 -8.34
CA HIS A 139 -12.31 7.28 -8.88
C HIS A 139 -11.16 6.76 -9.74
N ILE A 140 -10.55 5.64 -9.38
CA ILE A 140 -9.52 4.97 -10.20
C ILE A 140 -10.12 4.54 -11.54
N LEU A 141 -11.29 3.91 -11.53
CA LEU A 141 -11.98 3.47 -12.75
C LEU A 141 -12.43 4.67 -13.61
N ILE A 142 -12.87 5.77 -13.01
CA ILE A 142 -13.15 7.03 -13.71
C ILE A 142 -11.91 7.53 -14.44
N SER A 143 -10.77 7.65 -13.73
CA SER A 143 -9.50 8.09 -14.30
C SER A 143 -9.04 7.18 -15.44
N LEU A 144 -9.10 5.86 -15.27
CA LEU A 144 -8.77 4.89 -16.33
C LEU A 144 -9.68 5.05 -17.56
N ALA A 145 -10.97 5.32 -17.35
CA ALA A 145 -11.91 5.56 -18.44
C ALA A 145 -11.65 6.88 -19.16
N GLU A 146 -11.12 7.90 -18.49
CA GLU A 146 -10.74 9.16 -19.12
C GLU A 146 -9.48 9.03 -19.96
N GLU A 147 -8.48 8.31 -19.45
CA GLU A 147 -7.24 8.04 -20.16
C GLU A 147 -7.41 7.10 -21.36
N GLU A 148 -8.40 6.21 -21.32
CA GLU A 148 -8.68 5.19 -22.32
C GLU A 148 -7.45 4.38 -22.74
N ASN A 149 -6.55 4.11 -21.79
CA ASN A 149 -5.31 3.35 -22.02
C ASN A 149 -5.48 1.89 -21.57
N PHE A 150 -5.57 0.97 -22.53
CA PHE A 150 -5.79 -0.45 -22.26
C PHE A 150 -4.71 -1.08 -21.37
N ASP A 151 -3.43 -0.70 -21.54
CA ASP A 151 -2.34 -1.25 -20.73
C ASP A 151 -2.46 -0.83 -19.26
N LYS A 152 -2.91 0.39 -18.99
CA LYS A 152 -3.20 0.83 -17.61
C LYS A 152 -4.36 0.04 -17.01
N PHE A 153 -5.42 -0.20 -17.78
CA PHE A 153 -6.50 -1.09 -17.37
C PHE A 153 -6.03 -2.51 -17.05
N LEU A 154 -5.19 -3.11 -17.90
CA LEU A 154 -4.61 -4.43 -17.63
C LEU A 154 -3.77 -4.43 -16.36
N LYS A 155 -2.94 -3.39 -16.15
CA LYS A 155 -2.16 -3.24 -14.91
C LYS A 155 -3.07 -3.19 -13.68
N TYR A 156 -4.18 -2.46 -13.74
CA TYR A 156 -5.18 -2.43 -12.68
C TYR A 156 -5.84 -3.81 -12.47
N LEU A 157 -6.28 -4.49 -13.54
CA LEU A 157 -6.94 -5.79 -13.45
C LEU A 157 -6.03 -6.88 -12.87
N HIS A 158 -4.73 -6.87 -13.19
CA HIS A 158 -3.78 -7.89 -12.74
C HIS A 158 -3.09 -7.54 -11.42
N ASN A 159 -2.85 -6.25 -11.15
CA ASN A 159 -2.12 -5.79 -9.98
C ASN A 159 -2.83 -4.61 -9.29
N PRO A 160 -4.06 -4.81 -8.80
CA PRO A 160 -4.87 -3.71 -8.30
C PRO A 160 -4.25 -3.04 -7.06
N LYS A 161 -3.64 -3.79 -6.14
CA LYS A 161 -2.94 -3.20 -4.98
C LYS A 161 -1.86 -2.20 -5.39
N LYS A 162 -1.08 -2.53 -6.43
CA LYS A 162 -0.05 -1.65 -6.96
C LYS A 162 -0.65 -0.42 -7.63
N HIS A 163 -1.74 -0.60 -8.37
CA HIS A 163 -2.41 0.50 -9.06
C HIS A 163 -3.06 1.50 -8.08
N PHE A 164 -3.68 1.02 -6.99
CA PHE A 164 -4.21 1.89 -5.94
C PHE A 164 -3.10 2.70 -5.28
N LYS A 165 -1.98 2.05 -4.91
CA LYS A 165 -0.81 2.76 -4.36
C LYS A 165 -0.31 3.82 -5.33
N GLY A 166 -0.12 3.47 -6.60
CA GLY A 166 0.28 4.40 -7.65
C GLY A 166 -0.66 5.60 -7.75
N PHE A 167 -1.97 5.36 -7.77
CA PHE A 167 -2.98 6.43 -7.82
C PHE A 167 -2.91 7.36 -6.60
N ILE A 168 -2.77 6.83 -5.38
CA ILE A 168 -2.62 7.64 -4.16
C ILE A 168 -1.34 8.48 -4.22
N THR A 169 -0.23 7.92 -4.72
CA THR A 169 1.04 8.65 -4.86
C THR A 169 1.02 9.68 -5.99
N GLU A 170 0.31 9.39 -7.09
CA GLU A 170 0.28 10.21 -8.32
C GLU A 170 -0.76 11.33 -8.27
N GLN A 171 -1.84 11.20 -7.49
CA GLN A 171 -2.80 12.29 -7.16
C GLN A 171 -2.20 13.39 -6.26
N ASP A 172 -0.87 13.41 -6.19
CA ASP A 172 -0.02 14.56 -5.91
C ASP A 172 -0.05 15.04 -4.46
N ALA A 173 0.52 14.20 -3.58
CA ALA A 173 1.03 14.65 -2.28
C ALA A 173 1.91 15.91 -2.42
N ASN A 174 2.59 16.13 -3.56
CA ASN A 174 3.41 17.33 -3.79
C ASN A 174 2.62 18.58 -4.19
N MET A 175 1.41 18.45 -4.75
CA MET A 175 0.52 19.59 -4.98
C MET A 175 -0.09 20.06 -3.66
N TRP A 176 -0.55 19.11 -2.84
CA TRP A 176 -1.13 19.42 -1.53
C TRP A 176 -0.09 19.82 -0.48
N LEU A 177 1.12 19.25 -0.51
CA LEU A 177 2.22 19.76 0.30
C LEU A 177 2.49 21.23 -0.03
N ARG A 178 2.32 21.68 -1.28
CA ARG A 178 2.45 23.09 -1.68
C ARG A 178 1.27 23.93 -1.18
N ASP A 179 0.03 23.51 -1.45
CA ASP A 179 -1.18 24.26 -1.07
C ASP A 179 -1.30 24.38 0.46
N PHE A 180 -1.02 23.31 1.21
CA PHE A 180 -1.02 23.31 2.66
C PHE A 180 0.17 24.06 3.28
N SER A 181 1.34 24.09 2.61
CA SER A 181 2.46 24.94 3.06
C SER A 181 2.12 26.42 3.00
N GLU A 182 1.27 26.83 2.05
CA GLU A 182 0.75 28.20 1.98
C GLU A 182 -0.29 28.49 3.07
N GLU A 183 -1.15 27.51 3.43
CA GLU A 183 -2.13 27.66 4.53
C GLU A 183 -1.50 27.65 5.94
N LEU A 184 -0.53 26.77 6.19
CA LEU A 184 0.18 26.70 7.47
C LEU A 184 1.02 27.94 7.80
N LYS A 185 1.34 28.75 6.78
CA LYS A 185 2.15 29.97 6.92
C LYS A 185 1.55 30.96 7.92
N ASP A 186 0.22 30.97 8.06
CA ASP A 186 -0.50 31.87 8.98
C ASP A 186 -0.78 31.24 10.35
N GLU A 187 -0.91 29.92 10.45
CA GLU A 187 -1.21 29.16 11.69
C GLU A 187 0.04 28.81 12.52
N LEU A 188 1.24 28.78 11.92
CA LEU A 188 2.51 28.54 12.62
C LEU A 188 3.01 29.74 13.46
N LYS A 189 2.15 30.72 13.73
CA LYS A 189 2.43 31.78 14.71
C LYS A 189 2.32 31.18 16.11
N PHE A 190 3.43 30.68 16.64
CA PHE A 190 3.53 30.29 18.04
C PHE A 190 2.98 31.42 18.92
N SER A 191 1.81 31.21 19.54
CA SER A 191 1.30 32.14 20.54
C SER A 191 2.12 31.92 21.81
N GLU A 192 2.87 32.94 22.23
CA GLU A 192 3.56 33.00 23.52
C GLU A 192 2.55 32.97 24.67
N LYS A 193 1.91 31.84 24.97
CA LYS A 193 1.17 31.67 26.21
C LYS A 193 1.36 30.28 26.80
N SER A 194 2.05 30.31 27.94
CA SER A 194 2.11 29.35 29.04
C SER A 194 3.06 28.15 28.90
N CYS A 195 4.25 28.30 29.48
CA CYS A 195 4.85 27.26 30.30
C CYS A 195 4.84 27.75 31.76
N SER A 196 3.85 27.32 32.54
CA SER A 196 3.81 27.53 33.99
C SER A 196 3.53 26.20 34.66
N CYS A 197 4.60 25.49 35.03
CA CYS A 197 4.62 24.28 35.84
C CYS A 197 6.09 24.12 36.28
N VAL A 198 6.53 23.84 37.51
CA VAL A 198 5.95 23.54 38.83
C VAL A 198 6.98 24.01 39.88
N ASP A 199 6.54 24.37 41.09
CA ASP A 199 7.39 24.62 42.27
C ASP A 199 8.30 23.40 42.58
N ALA A 200 9.62 23.58 42.54
CA ALA A 200 10.60 22.55 42.84
C ALA A 200 11.48 22.98 44.03
N SER A 201 11.00 22.76 45.26
CA SER A 201 11.88 22.87 46.42
C SER A 201 12.68 21.57 46.63
N GLU A 202 14.01 21.74 46.70
CA GLU A 202 15.04 20.80 47.17
C GLU A 202 15.67 19.80 46.19
N ILE A 203 16.26 20.27 45.07
CA ILE A 203 17.52 19.71 44.47
C ILE A 203 18.30 20.85 43.76
N ASN A 204 19.44 21.28 44.30
CA ASN A 204 20.20 22.47 43.85
C ASN A 204 20.82 22.40 42.43
N ASP A 205 20.83 21.23 41.77
CA ASP A 205 21.39 21.04 40.41
C ASP A 205 20.30 20.85 39.33
N PHE A 206 19.06 20.53 39.74
CA PHE A 206 17.97 20.29 38.79
C PHE A 206 17.26 21.58 38.40
N GLU A 207 17.10 22.55 39.32
CA GLU A 207 16.59 23.89 38.99
C GLU A 207 17.46 24.58 37.94
N PHE A 208 18.78 24.43 38.03
CA PHE A 208 19.70 25.02 37.07
C PHE A 208 19.64 24.33 35.70
N LEU A 209 19.58 23.00 35.68
CA LEU A 209 19.37 22.25 34.44
C LEU A 209 18.03 22.62 33.79
N GLU A 210 16.97 22.73 34.59
CA GLU A 210 15.65 23.18 34.15
C GLU A 210 15.72 24.59 33.56
N GLU A 211 16.41 25.52 34.21
CA GLU A 211 16.58 26.89 33.72
C GLU A 211 17.38 26.93 32.40
N VAL A 212 18.45 26.15 32.28
CA VAL A 212 19.26 26.06 31.05
C VAL A 212 18.45 25.44 29.92
N VAL A 213 17.67 24.38 30.19
CA VAL A 213 16.80 23.76 29.19
C VAL A 213 15.66 24.71 28.79
N ARG A 214 15.06 25.43 29.74
CA ARG A 214 14.01 26.41 29.47
C ARG A 214 14.52 27.55 28.58
N LYS A 215 15.64 28.16 28.95
CA LYS A 215 16.30 29.20 28.14
C LYS A 215 16.74 28.67 26.77
N GLY A 216 17.18 27.42 26.70
CA GLY A 216 17.52 26.78 25.44
C GLY A 216 16.29 26.55 24.54
N LEU A 217 15.16 26.13 25.12
CA LEU A 217 13.89 26.00 24.41
C LEU A 217 13.37 27.36 23.92
N ASP A 218 13.44 28.40 24.75
CA ASP A 218 13.09 29.78 24.36
C ASP A 218 13.92 30.27 23.16
N ASN A 219 15.17 29.79 23.02
CA ASN A 219 16.04 30.09 21.88
C ASN A 219 15.79 29.18 20.66
N ILE A 220 15.27 27.97 20.84
CA ILE A 220 15.02 27.00 19.76
C ILE A 220 13.69 27.27 19.07
N VAL A 221 12.64 27.60 19.83
CA VAL A 221 11.29 27.79 19.30
C VAL A 221 11.25 28.85 18.18
N PRO A 222 11.87 30.04 18.31
CA PRO A 222 11.90 31.02 17.24
C PRO A 222 12.66 30.54 15.99
N LYS A 223 13.77 29.81 16.17
CA LYS A 223 14.55 29.24 15.06
C LYS A 223 13.76 28.19 14.30
N LEU A 224 13.05 27.33 15.03
CA LEU A 224 12.17 26.33 14.44
C LEU A 224 11.03 27.03 13.68
N SER A 225 10.37 28.01 14.30
CA SER A 225 9.32 28.80 13.67
C SER A 225 9.79 29.45 12.38
N GLU A 226 10.95 30.12 12.38
CA GLU A 226 11.54 30.71 11.17
C GLU A 226 11.84 29.63 10.12
N SER A 227 12.42 28.50 10.54
CA SER A 227 12.72 27.39 9.63
C SER A 227 11.47 26.84 8.96
N PHE A 228 10.35 26.76 9.68
CA PHE A 228 9.06 26.29 9.15
C PHE A 228 8.38 27.34 8.28
N SER A 229 8.45 28.63 8.63
CA SER A 229 7.91 29.73 7.82
C SER A 229 8.59 29.88 6.45
N GLN A 230 9.82 29.39 6.31
CA GLN A 230 10.56 29.36 5.04
C GLN A 230 10.31 28.09 4.22
N LEU A 231 9.59 27.08 4.74
CA LEU A 231 9.27 25.84 4.04
C LEU A 231 8.18 26.06 3.00
N THR A 232 8.56 26.64 1.87
CA THR A 232 7.74 26.64 0.66
C THR A 232 7.70 25.28 -0.02
N LEU A 233 8.53 24.30 0.41
CA LEU A 233 8.59 22.95 -0.15
C LEU A 233 9.02 21.93 0.92
N LEU A 234 8.07 21.44 1.71
CA LEU A 234 8.27 20.23 2.51
C LEU A 234 8.80 19.10 1.61
N GLN A 235 9.95 18.53 1.97
CA GLN A 235 10.59 17.46 1.19
C GLN A 235 10.20 16.09 1.74
N PRO A 236 10.01 15.07 0.88
CA PRO A 236 9.64 13.72 1.31
C PRO A 236 10.58 13.12 2.37
N GLU A 237 11.86 13.50 2.37
CA GLU A 237 12.90 12.98 3.27
C GLU A 237 12.80 13.52 4.71
N GLN A 238 11.98 14.55 4.94
CA GLN A 238 11.77 15.16 6.26
C GLN A 238 10.75 14.39 7.11
N PHE A 239 9.87 13.63 6.45
CA PHE A 239 8.85 12.84 7.12
C PHE A 239 9.39 11.45 7.46
N ARG A 240 9.22 11.00 8.71
CA ARG A 240 9.39 9.57 9.01
C ARG A 240 8.32 8.73 8.34
N ARG A 241 7.12 9.28 8.21
CA ARG A 241 5.97 8.67 7.56
C ARG A 241 5.24 9.74 6.76
N ARG A 242 5.09 9.51 5.46
CA ARG A 242 4.54 10.50 4.55
C ARG A 242 3.00 10.48 4.51
N PRO A 243 2.35 11.58 4.12
CA PRO A 243 0.88 11.62 3.97
C PRO A 243 0.33 10.52 3.06
N ASP A 244 0.98 10.26 1.92
CA ASP A 244 0.58 9.21 0.97
C ASP A 244 0.72 7.82 1.58
N GLU A 245 1.73 7.57 2.43
CA GLU A 245 1.89 6.31 3.14
C GLU A 245 0.76 6.08 4.16
N ILE A 246 0.32 7.14 4.85
CA ILE A 246 -0.84 7.10 5.75
C ILE A 246 -2.11 6.71 4.97
N LEU A 247 -2.35 7.34 3.82
CA LEU A 247 -3.49 7.03 2.95
C LEU A 247 -3.39 5.61 2.35
N ILE A 248 -2.20 5.18 1.93
CA ILE A 248 -1.96 3.82 1.44
C ILE A 248 -2.29 2.80 2.52
N GLU A 249 -1.86 3.04 3.76
CA GLU A 249 -2.20 2.14 4.86
C GLU A 249 -3.70 2.11 5.12
N LEU A 250 -4.36 3.27 5.09
CA LEU A 250 -5.81 3.38 5.28
C LEU A 250 -6.60 2.60 4.21
N PHE A 251 -6.25 2.78 2.94
CA PHE A 251 -7.02 2.20 1.82
C PHE A 251 -6.55 0.81 1.39
N CYS A 252 -5.29 0.46 1.63
CA CYS A 252 -4.67 -0.75 1.08
C CYS A 252 -4.31 -1.85 2.09
N LYS A 253 -4.47 -1.62 3.41
CA LYS A 253 -4.44 -2.70 4.42
C LYS A 253 -5.81 -3.38 4.47
N CYS A 254 -6.09 -4.21 3.48
CA CYS A 254 -7.39 -4.83 3.26
C CYS A 254 -7.25 -6.07 2.35
N CYS A 255 -8.34 -6.79 2.14
CA CYS A 255 -8.30 -7.98 1.29
C CYS A 255 -8.07 -7.64 -0.18
N TRP A 256 -7.12 -8.34 -0.82
CA TRP A 256 -6.82 -8.18 -2.26
C TRP A 256 -7.14 -9.44 -3.07
N VAL A 257 -7.83 -10.42 -2.48
CA VAL A 257 -8.30 -11.61 -3.20
C VAL A 257 -9.19 -11.18 -4.35
N GLN A 258 -8.88 -11.68 -5.54
CA GLN A 258 -9.64 -11.39 -6.75
C GLN A 258 -10.55 -12.56 -7.10
N CYS A 259 -11.75 -12.24 -7.55
CA CYS A 259 -12.66 -13.21 -8.16
C CYS A 259 -11.94 -13.92 -9.34
N PRO A 260 -11.85 -15.25 -9.35
CA PRO A 260 -11.15 -16.01 -10.38
C PRO A 260 -11.82 -15.91 -11.75
N PHE A 261 -13.10 -15.54 -11.77
CA PHE A 261 -13.87 -15.35 -12.99
C PHE A 261 -13.62 -13.99 -13.64
N CYS A 262 -13.73 -12.89 -12.89
CA CYS A 262 -13.77 -11.54 -13.48
C CYS A 262 -12.74 -10.56 -12.91
N LYS A 263 -11.86 -10.99 -12.01
CA LYS A 263 -10.82 -10.17 -11.37
C LYS A 263 -11.33 -9.03 -10.46
N ALA A 264 -12.64 -8.96 -10.19
CA ALA A 264 -13.19 -8.08 -9.16
C ALA A 264 -12.52 -8.35 -7.81
N ILE A 265 -12.26 -7.29 -7.05
CA ILE A 265 -11.42 -7.35 -5.84
C ILE A 265 -12.32 -7.37 -4.62
N CYS A 266 -12.07 -8.26 -3.67
CA CYS A 266 -12.81 -8.34 -2.43
C CYS A 266 -12.85 -6.98 -1.71
N THR A 267 -14.03 -6.56 -1.25
CA THR A 267 -14.22 -5.26 -0.59
C THR A 267 -14.05 -5.30 0.93
N VAL A 268 -13.78 -6.48 1.51
CA VAL A 268 -13.57 -6.62 2.96
C VAL A 268 -12.28 -5.91 3.38
N THR A 269 -12.40 -5.11 4.44
CA THR A 269 -11.37 -4.17 4.92
C THR A 269 -10.28 -4.81 5.78
N MET A 270 -10.35 -6.12 6.04
CA MET A 270 -9.37 -6.87 6.84
C MET A 270 -8.55 -7.81 5.93
N GLU A 271 -7.23 -7.83 6.11
CA GLU A 271 -6.35 -8.83 5.47
C GLU A 271 -6.62 -10.22 6.04
N ASP A 272 -6.54 -11.25 5.20
CA ASP A 272 -6.73 -12.67 5.57
C ASP A 272 -8.00 -12.97 6.40
N HIS A 273 -9.09 -12.24 6.11
CA HIS A 273 -10.36 -12.42 6.80
C HIS A 273 -10.94 -13.84 6.62
N PRO A 274 -11.62 -14.40 7.63
CA PRO A 274 -12.11 -15.78 7.61
C PRO A 274 -13.40 -15.98 6.79
N ASN A 275 -14.14 -14.90 6.52
CA ASN A 275 -15.42 -14.96 5.80
C ASN A 275 -15.23 -15.12 4.29
N ASP A 276 -16.30 -15.50 3.59
CA ASP A 276 -16.29 -15.55 2.13
C ASP A 276 -15.96 -14.18 1.50
N HIS A 277 -15.13 -14.19 0.46
CA HIS A 277 -14.79 -13.04 -0.34
C HIS A 277 -15.97 -12.62 -1.21
N SER A 278 -16.49 -11.43 -0.95
CA SER A 278 -17.59 -10.82 -1.68
C SER A 278 -17.17 -9.51 -2.33
N VAL A 279 -17.85 -9.16 -3.41
CA VAL A 279 -17.76 -7.86 -4.10
C VAL A 279 -19.18 -7.40 -4.44
N PRO A 280 -19.49 -6.09 -4.37
CA PRO A 280 -20.82 -5.58 -4.68
C PRO A 280 -21.15 -5.70 -6.18
N PHE A 281 -20.14 -5.54 -7.04
CA PHE A 281 -20.32 -5.61 -8.49
C PHE A 281 -19.26 -6.50 -9.12
N HIS A 282 -19.71 -7.61 -9.70
CA HIS A 282 -18.87 -8.42 -10.56
C HIS A 282 -18.78 -7.84 -11.98
N ARG A 283 -17.81 -8.36 -12.74
CA ARG A 283 -17.49 -7.92 -14.11
C ARG A 283 -17.72 -9.07 -15.08
N THR A 284 -17.57 -8.80 -16.37
CA THR A 284 -17.66 -9.83 -17.40
C THR A 284 -16.49 -10.80 -17.31
N ASN A 285 -16.76 -12.10 -17.49
CA ASN A 285 -15.75 -13.15 -17.42
C ASN A 285 -14.62 -12.96 -18.46
N GLY A 286 -14.96 -12.49 -19.67
CA GLY A 286 -14.03 -12.28 -20.76
C GLY A 286 -12.92 -11.26 -20.48
N LEU A 287 -13.11 -10.36 -19.50
CA LEU A 287 -12.05 -9.45 -19.03
C LEU A 287 -10.81 -10.18 -18.53
N ASN A 288 -11.01 -11.39 -18.01
CA ASN A 288 -9.95 -12.25 -17.50
C ASN A 288 -9.66 -13.43 -18.46
N GLY A 289 -10.00 -13.27 -19.75
CA GLY A 289 -9.68 -14.25 -20.79
C GLY A 289 -10.54 -15.51 -20.79
N TRP A 290 -11.60 -15.57 -19.98
CA TRP A 290 -12.54 -16.69 -20.00
C TRP A 290 -13.22 -16.78 -21.37
N HIS A 291 -13.23 -17.99 -21.91
CA HIS A 291 -13.73 -18.31 -23.25
C HIS A 291 -14.41 -19.67 -23.23
N PHE A 292 -15.24 -19.94 -24.23
CA PHE A 292 -15.91 -21.23 -24.38
C PHE A 292 -14.91 -22.32 -24.80
N THR A 293 -14.89 -23.44 -24.09
CA THR A 293 -13.96 -24.55 -24.33
C THR A 293 -14.05 -25.07 -25.76
N GLY A 294 -12.90 -25.46 -26.33
CA GLY A 294 -12.83 -25.92 -27.72
C GLY A 294 -12.99 -24.80 -28.75
N THR A 295 -13.16 -23.54 -28.32
CA THR A 295 -13.33 -22.40 -29.22
C THR A 295 -12.33 -21.28 -28.95
N ARG A 296 -12.33 -20.30 -29.85
CA ARG A 296 -11.63 -19.03 -29.67
C ARG A 296 -12.57 -17.92 -29.18
N THR A 297 -13.74 -18.27 -28.63
CA THR A 297 -14.81 -17.33 -28.33
C THR A 297 -14.77 -16.83 -26.89
N LEU A 298 -14.53 -15.53 -26.66
CA LEU A 298 -14.54 -14.92 -25.32
C LEU A 298 -15.95 -14.89 -24.73
N CYS A 299 -16.05 -15.00 -23.40
CA CYS A 299 -17.31 -14.95 -22.67
C CYS A 299 -17.70 -13.50 -22.31
N VAL A 300 -18.94 -13.11 -22.60
CA VAL A 300 -19.48 -11.78 -22.23
C VAL A 300 -20.37 -11.81 -20.99
N SER A 301 -20.64 -12.98 -20.40
CA SER A 301 -21.46 -13.09 -19.20
C SER A 301 -20.80 -12.41 -18.00
N PHE A 302 -21.61 -11.78 -17.16
CA PHE A 302 -21.22 -11.37 -15.81
C PHE A 302 -21.22 -12.58 -14.88
N CYS A 303 -20.42 -12.54 -13.80
CA CYS A 303 -20.37 -13.65 -12.84
C CYS A 303 -21.72 -13.92 -12.20
N THR A 304 -22.47 -12.87 -11.85
CA THR A 304 -23.80 -12.95 -11.24
C THR A 304 -24.79 -13.67 -12.16
N THR A 305 -24.78 -13.33 -13.45
CA THR A 305 -25.55 -14.03 -14.49
C THR A 305 -25.07 -15.47 -14.70
N ALA A 306 -23.75 -15.71 -14.66
CA ALA A 306 -23.19 -17.05 -14.84
C ALA A 306 -23.64 -17.99 -13.72
N VAL A 307 -23.55 -17.57 -12.45
CA VAL A 307 -23.98 -18.37 -11.29
C VAL A 307 -25.50 -18.52 -11.16
N ALA A 308 -26.28 -17.66 -11.82
CA ALA A 308 -27.73 -17.83 -11.93
C ALA A 308 -28.13 -18.85 -13.02
N SER A 309 -27.24 -19.15 -13.96
CA SER A 309 -27.52 -20.00 -15.13
C SER A 309 -27.26 -21.49 -14.89
N ASP A 310 -27.75 -22.34 -15.79
CA ASP A 310 -27.44 -23.78 -15.84
C ASP A 310 -26.17 -24.09 -16.65
N ARG A 311 -25.33 -23.07 -16.90
CA ARG A 311 -24.06 -23.26 -17.62
C ARG A 311 -23.03 -23.93 -16.71
N GLU A 312 -22.01 -24.49 -17.35
CA GLU A 312 -20.89 -25.13 -16.68
C GLU A 312 -19.56 -24.48 -17.09
N PHE A 313 -18.53 -24.71 -16.30
CA PHE A 313 -17.17 -24.24 -16.58
C PHE A 313 -16.12 -25.26 -16.14
N TYR A 314 -14.93 -25.13 -16.73
CA TYR A 314 -13.75 -25.85 -16.29
C TYR A 314 -12.99 -24.98 -15.26
N PRO A 315 -12.74 -25.48 -14.04
CA PRO A 315 -12.04 -24.72 -12.98
C PRO A 315 -10.60 -24.30 -13.31
N SER A 316 -9.94 -25.03 -14.22
CA SER A 316 -8.59 -24.75 -14.71
C SER A 316 -8.45 -25.24 -16.15
N HIS A 317 -7.36 -24.85 -16.82
CA HIS A 317 -7.06 -25.29 -18.18
C HIS A 317 -6.82 -26.80 -18.30
N ASP A 318 -6.37 -27.44 -17.20
CA ASP A 318 -6.06 -28.86 -17.15
C ASP A 318 -7.23 -29.69 -16.57
N SER A 319 -8.32 -29.04 -16.16
CA SER A 319 -9.49 -29.77 -15.63
C SER A 319 -10.22 -30.47 -16.77
N GLU A 320 -10.48 -31.76 -16.60
CA GLU A 320 -11.35 -32.55 -17.49
C GLU A 320 -12.81 -32.56 -17.01
N VAL A 321 -13.06 -32.05 -15.81
CA VAL A 321 -14.39 -32.04 -15.19
C VAL A 321 -15.04 -30.66 -15.35
N LEU A 322 -16.28 -30.68 -15.88
CA LEU A 322 -17.19 -29.55 -15.90
C LEU A 322 -17.90 -29.43 -14.56
N ILE A 323 -18.00 -28.20 -14.04
CA ILE A 323 -18.74 -27.90 -12.83
C ILE A 323 -19.82 -26.87 -13.17
N PRO A 324 -21.08 -27.10 -12.76
CA PRO A 324 -22.13 -26.11 -12.89
C PRO A 324 -21.74 -24.81 -12.20
N TYR A 325 -21.98 -23.67 -12.84
CA TYR A 325 -21.70 -22.37 -12.21
C TYR A 325 -22.46 -22.22 -10.88
N LYS A 326 -23.66 -22.78 -10.74
CA LYS A 326 -24.42 -22.81 -9.46
C LYS A 326 -23.68 -23.53 -8.33
N GLU A 327 -22.77 -24.43 -8.67
CA GLU A 327 -21.97 -25.23 -7.72
C GLU A 327 -20.49 -24.83 -7.72
N TYR A 328 -20.17 -23.59 -8.15
CA TYR A 328 -18.78 -23.13 -8.27
C TYR A 328 -17.95 -23.36 -7.02
N LYS A 329 -18.55 -23.33 -5.82
CA LYS A 329 -17.83 -23.57 -4.55
C LYS A 329 -17.18 -24.96 -4.46
N LYS A 330 -17.67 -25.94 -5.22
CA LYS A 330 -17.09 -27.29 -5.31
C LYS A 330 -15.88 -27.36 -6.24
N ALA A 331 -15.58 -26.30 -6.99
CA ALA A 331 -14.49 -26.23 -7.96
C ALA A 331 -13.07 -26.09 -7.36
N GLY A 332 -12.93 -26.39 -6.05
CA GLY A 332 -11.68 -26.35 -5.32
C GLY A 332 -11.46 -25.06 -4.51
N PRO A 333 -10.32 -24.99 -3.79
CA PRO A 333 -10.08 -23.94 -2.79
C PRO A 333 -10.18 -22.51 -3.32
N ARG A 334 -9.82 -22.30 -4.59
CA ARG A 334 -9.88 -21.00 -5.28
C ARG A 334 -11.31 -20.43 -5.39
N TYR A 335 -12.31 -21.29 -5.33
CA TYR A 335 -13.72 -20.94 -5.51
C TYR A 335 -14.55 -21.13 -4.23
N ALA A 336 -14.12 -22.00 -3.32
CA ALA A 336 -14.86 -22.38 -2.12
C ALA A 336 -15.20 -21.20 -1.20
N SER A 337 -14.28 -20.25 -1.05
CA SER A 337 -14.42 -19.06 -0.19
C SER A 337 -14.94 -17.82 -0.93
N LEU A 338 -15.59 -17.97 -2.09
CA LEU A 338 -16.20 -16.83 -2.79
C LEU A 338 -17.69 -16.74 -2.46
N SER A 339 -18.22 -15.53 -2.40
CA SER A 339 -19.65 -15.26 -2.32
C SER A 339 -20.09 -14.40 -3.50
N ILE A 340 -20.62 -15.06 -4.53
CA ILE A 340 -21.21 -14.42 -5.73
C ILE A 340 -22.73 -14.53 -5.64
N THR A 341 -23.42 -13.39 -5.60
CA THR A 341 -24.89 -13.34 -5.58
C THR A 341 -25.45 -13.58 -7.00
N PRO A 342 -26.41 -14.50 -7.19
CA PRO A 342 -27.05 -14.76 -8.49
C PRO A 342 -28.15 -13.74 -8.83
N ASP A 343 -27.84 -12.45 -8.75
CA ASP A 343 -28.83 -11.35 -8.89
C ASP A 343 -28.91 -10.73 -10.30
N ASN A 344 -28.09 -11.22 -11.24
CA ASN A 344 -27.95 -10.66 -12.60
C ASN A 344 -27.58 -9.17 -12.61
N SER A 345 -26.88 -8.68 -11.57
CA SER A 345 -26.34 -7.33 -11.56
C SER A 345 -25.28 -7.15 -12.65
N GLU A 346 -25.43 -6.11 -13.47
CA GLU A 346 -24.53 -5.82 -14.58
C GLU A 346 -24.19 -4.33 -14.61
N LEU A 347 -22.96 -4.00 -14.24
CA LEU A 347 -22.52 -2.61 -14.18
C LEU A 347 -22.29 -2.05 -15.60
N PRO A 348 -22.96 -0.95 -16.01
CA PRO A 348 -22.79 -0.32 -17.32
C PRO A 348 -21.34 -0.02 -17.69
N TYR A 349 -20.51 0.33 -16.69
CA TYR A 349 -19.08 0.57 -16.88
C TYR A 349 -18.38 -0.57 -17.62
N TRP A 350 -18.60 -1.82 -17.23
CA TRP A 350 -17.94 -2.97 -17.84
C TRP A 350 -18.51 -3.32 -19.23
N LYS A 351 -19.75 -2.93 -19.51
CA LYS A 351 -20.33 -3.04 -20.86
C LYS A 351 -19.67 -2.08 -21.83
N TRP A 352 -19.54 -0.81 -21.42
CA TRP A 352 -18.80 0.20 -22.16
C TRP A 352 -17.34 -0.21 -22.38
N PHE A 353 -16.66 -0.68 -21.33
CA PHE A 353 -15.26 -1.10 -21.41
C PHE A 353 -15.05 -2.19 -22.49
N ILE A 354 -15.89 -3.24 -22.47
CA ILE A 354 -15.79 -4.34 -23.44
C ILE A 354 -16.01 -3.84 -24.87
N CYS A 355 -16.97 -2.93 -25.09
CA CYS A 355 -17.17 -2.31 -26.39
C CYS A 355 -16.00 -1.43 -26.81
N ARG A 356 -15.43 -0.66 -25.88
CA ARG A 356 -14.34 0.29 -26.15
C ARG A 356 -13.04 -0.41 -26.51
N PHE A 357 -12.69 -1.47 -25.77
CA PHE A 357 -11.42 -2.19 -25.86
C PHE A 357 -11.58 -3.59 -26.47
N LYS A 358 -12.60 -3.79 -27.31
CA LYS A 358 -12.87 -5.07 -27.94
C LYS A 358 -11.63 -5.63 -28.64
N ASP A 359 -11.05 -4.85 -29.56
CA ASP A 359 -9.94 -5.31 -30.39
C ASP A 359 -8.67 -5.58 -29.56
N ASP A 360 -8.44 -4.76 -28.53
CA ASP A 360 -7.32 -4.93 -27.59
C ASP A 360 -7.46 -6.21 -26.78
N LEU A 361 -8.65 -6.51 -26.26
CA LEU A 361 -8.94 -7.76 -25.55
C LEU A 361 -8.79 -8.99 -26.45
N GLU A 362 -9.31 -8.91 -27.68
CA GLU A 362 -9.19 -9.97 -28.67
C GLU A 362 -7.72 -10.27 -29.01
N LYS A 363 -6.91 -9.22 -29.16
CA LYS A 363 -5.47 -9.34 -29.38
C LYS A 363 -4.74 -9.87 -28.15
N CYS A 364 -5.03 -9.33 -26.97
CA CYS A 364 -4.39 -9.69 -25.71
C CYS A 364 -4.55 -11.18 -25.39
N TYR A 365 -5.77 -11.70 -25.51
CA TYR A 365 -6.05 -13.10 -25.22
C TYR A 365 -5.88 -14.03 -26.43
N ASN A 366 -5.64 -13.49 -27.63
CA ASN A 366 -5.66 -14.23 -28.88
C ASN A 366 -6.99 -15.01 -29.05
N LYS A 367 -8.11 -14.31 -28.87
CA LYS A 367 -9.50 -14.82 -28.92
C LYS A 367 -10.41 -13.78 -29.60
N LYS A 368 -11.69 -14.10 -29.81
CA LYS A 368 -12.67 -13.27 -30.51
C LYS A 368 -14.01 -13.21 -29.77
N PHE A 369 -14.69 -12.07 -29.81
CA PHE A 369 -16.09 -11.96 -29.40
C PHE A 369 -16.99 -12.28 -30.59
N GLN A 370 -17.46 -13.54 -30.67
CA GLN A 370 -18.19 -14.08 -31.81
C GLN A 370 -19.16 -15.19 -31.40
N GLY A 371 -20.17 -15.50 -32.22
CA GLY A 371 -21.12 -16.58 -31.94
C GLY A 371 -21.77 -16.44 -30.55
N GLN A 372 -21.64 -17.45 -29.69
CA GLN A 372 -22.20 -17.43 -28.33
C GLN A 372 -21.57 -16.37 -27.39
N GLY A 373 -20.41 -15.83 -27.76
CA GLY A 373 -19.72 -14.76 -27.05
C GLY A 373 -19.79 -13.42 -27.77
N GLU A 374 -20.72 -13.25 -28.72
CA GLU A 374 -20.94 -11.98 -29.38
C GLU A 374 -21.39 -10.91 -28.39
N ILE A 375 -20.78 -9.72 -28.47
CA ILE A 375 -21.14 -8.60 -27.62
C ILE A 375 -22.55 -8.12 -28.00
N PRO A 376 -23.52 -8.06 -27.05
CA PRO A 376 -24.86 -7.60 -27.36
C PRO A 376 -24.85 -6.20 -27.99
N LYS A 377 -25.61 -6.00 -29.07
CA LYS A 377 -25.69 -4.71 -29.78
C LYS A 377 -26.11 -3.55 -28.87
N GLU A 378 -26.90 -3.83 -27.84
CA GLU A 378 -27.32 -2.84 -26.86
C GLU A 378 -26.16 -2.26 -26.05
N TRP A 379 -25.04 -2.99 -25.90
CA TRP A 379 -23.91 -2.52 -25.12
C TRP A 379 -23.18 -1.36 -25.79
N SER A 380 -23.22 -1.27 -27.13
CA SER A 380 -22.60 -0.15 -27.86
C SER A 380 -23.32 1.19 -27.64
N LYS A 381 -24.52 1.17 -27.03
CA LYS A 381 -25.28 2.37 -26.69
C LYS A 381 -24.77 3.05 -25.42
N TYR A 382 -24.03 2.35 -24.56
CA TYR A 382 -23.49 2.95 -23.34
C TYR A 382 -22.34 3.89 -23.69
N THR A 383 -22.50 5.16 -23.34
CA THR A 383 -21.44 6.16 -23.50
C THR A 383 -20.45 6.11 -22.35
N LYS A 384 -19.25 6.67 -22.55
CA LYS A 384 -18.26 6.83 -21.48
C LYS A 384 -18.84 7.58 -20.27
N GLU A 385 -19.64 8.61 -20.50
CA GLU A 385 -20.24 9.38 -19.41
C GLU A 385 -21.29 8.57 -18.63
N GLN A 386 -22.07 7.74 -19.31
CA GLN A 386 -22.98 6.81 -18.62
C GLN A 386 -22.22 5.73 -17.84
N ALA A 387 -21.10 5.24 -18.40
CA ALA A 387 -20.22 4.31 -17.72
C ALA A 387 -19.65 4.91 -16.43
N LYS A 388 -19.10 6.13 -16.48
CA LYS A 388 -18.59 6.84 -15.31
C LYS A 388 -19.69 7.07 -14.25
N LYS A 389 -20.85 7.60 -14.64
CA LYS A 389 -21.99 7.81 -13.73
C LYS A 389 -22.49 6.53 -13.06
N SER A 390 -22.32 5.38 -13.71
CA SER A 390 -22.72 4.09 -13.11
C SER A 390 -21.85 3.66 -11.93
N LEU A 391 -20.66 4.26 -11.77
CA LEU A 391 -19.78 4.03 -10.62
C LEU A 391 -20.24 4.82 -9.39
N ASP A 392 -20.81 6.01 -9.58
CA ASP A 392 -21.28 6.88 -8.49
C ASP A 392 -22.54 6.35 -7.79
N MET A 393 -23.36 5.57 -8.51
CA MET A 393 -24.62 5.03 -7.97
C MET A 393 -24.44 3.77 -7.10
N GLY A 394 -23.21 3.33 -6.86
CA GLY A 394 -22.89 2.06 -6.20
C GLY A 394 -21.91 2.14 -5.02
N THR A 395 -21.54 3.34 -4.56
CA THR A 395 -20.52 3.55 -3.50
C THR A 395 -21.02 4.37 -2.33
#